data_AF-Q5XXT7-F1
#
_entry.id   AF-Q5XXT7-F1
#
_cell.length_a   1.000
_cell.length_b   1.000
_cell.length_c   1.000
_cell.angle_alpha   90.00
_cell.angle_beta   90.00
_cell.angle_gamma   90.00
#
_symmetry.space_group_name_H-M   'P 1'
#
loop_
_entity.id
_entity.type
_entity.pdbx_description
1 polymer ?
#
loop_
_entity_poly.entity_id
_entity_poly.type
_entity_poly.pdbx_seq_one_letter_code
_entity_poly.pdbx_strand_id
1 'polypeptide(L)' 'EAAQGAWDMWRAYSDMREANYIGADKYFHARGNYDAAQRGPGGAWAAKVISDARENSQRVTDFFRHGNSGHGAED' A
#
# COMPACT_ATOMS: atom_id res chain seq x y z
N GLU A 1 8.77 14.59 10.90
CA GLU A 1 8.02 13.31 11.00
C GLU A 1 7.41 12.87 9.66
N ALA A 2 6.63 13.69 8.96
CA ALA A 2 5.91 13.25 7.74
C ALA A 2 6.82 12.78 6.59
N ALA A 3 7.87 13.54 6.26
CA ALA A 3 8.84 13.13 5.22
C ALA A 3 9.57 11.82 5.59
N GLN A 4 9.86 11.61 6.88
CA GLN A 4 10.46 10.38 7.37
C GLN A 4 9.47 9.21 7.26
N GLY A 5 8.21 9.41 7.64
CA GLY A 5 7.18 8.38 7.50
C GLY A 5 6.91 8.02 6.03
N ALA A 6 6.92 9.00 5.12
CA ALA A 6 6.85 8.73 3.69
C ALA A 6 8.05 7.89 3.19
N TRP A 7 9.25 8.17 3.69
CA TRP A 7 10.45 7.40 3.37
C TRP A 7 10.37 5.97 3.92
N ASP A 8 9.84 5.77 5.13
CA ASP A 8 9.62 4.44 5.72
C ASP A 8 8.63 3.61 4.90
N MET A 9 7.54 4.23 4.41
CA MET A 9 6.58 3.59 3.50
C MET A 9 7.23 3.18 2.18
N TRP A 10 8.08 4.05 1.61
CA TRP A 10 8.82 3.73 0.38
C TRP A 10 9.82 2.59 0.60
N ARG A 11 10.57 2.61 1.71
CA ARG A 11 11.50 1.53 2.06
C ARG A 11 10.78 0.20 2.20
N ALA A 12 9.62 0.19 2.86
CA ALA A 12 8.82 -1.03 3.02
C ALA A 12 8.37 -1.61 1.68
N TYR A 13 7.99 -0.77 0.72
CA TYR A 13 7.68 -1.18 -0.65
C TYR A 13 8.91 -1.71 -1.40
N SER A 14 10.06 -1.04 -1.29
CA SER A 14 11.31 -1.49 -1.93
C SER A 14 11.75 -2.86 -1.42
N ASP A 15 11.78 -3.05 -0.09
CA ASP A 15 12.12 -4.34 0.51
C ASP A 15 11.12 -5.44 0.12
N MET A 16 9.83 -5.13 0.01
CA MET A 16 8.82 -6.11 -0.46
C MET A 16 9.14 -6.59 -1.88
N ARG A 17 9.53 -5.67 -2.76
CA ARG A 17 9.91 -5.99 -4.15
C ARG A 17 11.20 -6.80 -4.21
N GLU A 18 12.17 -6.45 -3.37
CA GLU A 18 13.45 -7.15 -3.31
C GLU A 18 13.30 -8.56 -2.71
N ALA A 19 12.52 -8.70 -1.64
CA ALA A 19 12.29 -9.98 -0.99
C ALA A 19 11.58 -11.00 -1.90
N ASN A 20 10.74 -10.53 -2.84
CA ASN A 20 10.03 -11.35 -3.82
C ASN A 20 9.35 -12.60 -3.21
N TYR A 21 8.80 -12.43 -2.00
CA TYR A 21 8.26 -13.52 -1.21
C TYR A 21 6.73 -13.58 -1.32
N ILE A 22 6.21 -14.73 -1.75
CA ILE A 22 4.77 -14.93 -1.97
C ILE A 22 4.03 -14.79 -0.63
N GLY A 23 2.99 -13.95 -0.61
CA GLY A 23 2.15 -13.73 0.57
C GLY A 23 2.70 -12.74 1.61
N ALA A 24 3.87 -12.13 1.38
CA ALA A 24 4.47 -11.19 2.33
C ALA A 24 3.93 -9.73 2.23
N ASP A 25 3.07 -9.41 1.27
CA ASP A 25 2.55 -8.04 1.04
C ASP A 25 2.00 -7.40 2.34
N LYS A 26 1.19 -8.14 3.10
CA LYS A 26 0.60 -7.67 4.36
C LYS A 26 1.65 -7.37 5.43
N TYR A 27 2.72 -8.16 5.49
CA TYR A 27 3.82 -7.92 6.43
C TYR A 27 4.52 -6.59 6.12
N PHE A 28 4.89 -6.38 4.85
CA PHE A 28 5.58 -5.16 4.45
C PHE A 28 4.68 -3.92 4.59
N HIS A 29 3.39 -4.06 4.32
CA HIS A 29 2.43 -2.99 4.55
C HIS A 29 2.33 -2.61 6.03
N ALA A 30 2.20 -3.60 6.93
CA ALA A 30 2.14 -3.36 8.36
C ALA A 30 3.45 -2.77 8.89
N ARG A 31 4.61 -3.28 8.44
CA ARG A 31 5.93 -2.78 8.84
C ARG A 31 6.14 -1.32 8.42
N GLY A 32 5.79 -0.96 7.19
CA GLY A 32 5.89 0.43 6.72
C GLY A 32 5.03 1.39 7.53
N ASN A 33 3.77 1.01 7.82
CA ASN A 33 2.88 1.81 8.65
C ASN A 33 3.40 1.95 10.10
N TYR A 34 3.92 0.86 10.67
CA TYR A 34 4.50 0.85 12.02
C TYR A 34 5.74 1.74 12.11
N ASP A 35 6.69 1.61 11.17
CA ASP A 35 7.90 2.44 11.10
C ASP A 35 7.53 3.93 10.95
N ALA A 36 6.60 4.24 10.05
CA ALA A 36 6.14 5.60 9.84
C ALA A 36 5.41 6.19 11.07
N ALA A 37 4.55 5.42 11.74
CA ALA A 37 3.83 5.87 12.92
C ALA A 37 4.76 6.13 14.12
N GLN A 38 5.85 5.37 14.26
CA GLN A 38 6.86 5.60 15.29
C GLN A 38 7.60 6.93 15.13
N ARG A 39 7.57 7.55 13.93
CA ARG A 39 8.12 8.90 13.73
C ARG A 39 7.30 9.99 14.40
N GLY A 40 6.06 9.71 14.80
CA GLY A 40 5.14 10.66 15.43
C GLY A 40 3.93 11.03 14.55
N PRO A 41 3.12 12.01 14.95
CA PRO A 41 1.82 12.31 14.31
C PRO A 41 1.92 12.58 12.81
N GLY A 42 2.95 13.29 12.36
CA GLY A 42 3.17 13.55 10.93
C GLY A 42 3.52 12.28 10.14
N GLY A 43 4.24 11.33 10.74
CA GLY A 43 4.56 10.05 10.12
C GLY A 43 3.34 9.13 10.02
N ALA A 44 2.51 9.09 11.07
CA ALA A 44 1.22 8.38 11.04
C ALA A 44 0.28 8.97 9.98
N TRP A 45 0.23 10.30 9.83
CA TRP A 45 -0.53 10.96 8.76
C TRP A 45 0.00 10.59 7.37
N ALA A 46 1.32 10.60 7.17
CA ALA A 46 1.92 10.20 5.90
C ALA A 46 1.61 8.75 5.54
N ALA A 47 1.68 7.84 6.52
CA ALA A 47 1.34 6.44 6.37
C ALA A 47 -0.10 6.26 5.87
N LYS A 48 -1.06 6.94 6.52
CA LYS A 48 -2.47 6.94 6.11
C LYS A 48 -2.66 7.40 4.66
N VAL A 49 -2.14 8.58 4.31
CA VAL A 49 -2.32 9.14 2.96
C VAL A 49 -1.75 8.22 1.88
N ILE A 50 -0.57 7.63 2.13
CA ILE A 50 0.08 6.75 1.16
C ILE A 50 -0.66 5.40 1.05
N SER A 51 -1.14 4.84 2.17
CA SER A 51 -1.95 3.63 2.17
C SER A 51 -3.26 3.82 1.39
N ASP A 52 -4.00 4.90 1.66
CA ASP A 52 -5.25 5.22 0.97
C ASP A 52 -5.03 5.40 -0.54
N ALA A 53 -3.96 6.08 -0.94
CA ALA A 53 -3.59 6.25 -2.34
C ALA A 53 -3.26 4.91 -3.04
N ARG A 54 -2.53 4.02 -2.36
CA ARG A 54 -2.19 2.69 -2.89
C ARG A 54 -3.46 1.85 -3.10
N GLU A 55 -4.33 1.80 -2.10
CA GLU A 55 -5.59 1.05 -2.17
C GLU A 55 -6.48 1.53 -3.33
N ASN A 56 -6.58 2.85 -3.50
CA ASN A 56 -7.36 3.42 -4.58
C ASN A 56 -6.77 3.08 -5.96
N SER A 57 -5.44 3.16 -6.11
CA SER A 57 -4.76 2.76 -7.34
C SER A 57 -4.99 1.27 -7.68
N GLN A 58 -5.02 0.40 -6.66
CA GLN A 58 -5.33 -1.02 -6.85
C GLN A 58 -6.76 -1.21 -7.33
N ARG A 59 -7.74 -0.60 -6.66
CA ARG A 59 -9.16 -0.65 -7.08
C ARG A 59 -9.38 -0.17 -8.51
N VAL A 60 -8.75 0.93 -8.90
CA VAL A 60 -8.84 1.47 -10.27
C VAL A 60 -8.24 0.49 -11.27
N THR A 61 -7.05 -0.06 -10.97
CA THR A 61 -6.39 -1.03 -11.85
C THR A 61 -7.22 -2.31 -11.97
N ASP A 62 -7.79 -2.79 -10.87
CA ASP A 62 -8.67 -3.96 -10.85
C ASP A 62 -9.95 -3.69 -11.64
N PHE A 63 -10.57 -2.52 -11.49
CA PHE A 63 -11.72 -2.12 -12.30
C PHE A 63 -11.40 -2.16 -13.80
N PHE A 64 -10.25 -1.65 -14.24
CA PHE A 64 -9.87 -1.72 -15.65
C PHE A 64 -9.51 -3.14 -16.12
N ARG A 65 -8.93 -3.98 -15.25
CA ARG A 65 -8.64 -5.38 -15.57
C ARG A 65 -9.90 -6.24 -15.67
N HIS A 66 -10.89 -6.01 -14.81
CA HIS A 66 -12.14 -6.77 -14.78
C HIS A 66 -13.23 -6.16 -15.66
N GLY A 67 -13.18 -4.85 -15.94
CA GLY A 67 -14.17 -4.14 -16.77
C GLY A 67 -14.10 -4.46 -18.27
N ASN A 68 -13.04 -5.11 -18.74
CA ASN A 68 -12.94 -5.64 -20.10
C ASN A 68 -13.31 -7.15 -20.21
N SER A 69 -13.56 -7.81 -19.08
CA SER A 69 -14.16 -9.14 -19.06
C SER A 69 -15.64 -8.98 -18.77
N GLY A 70 -16.44 -8.83 -19.83
CA GLY A 70 -17.89 -8.95 -19.72
C GLY A 70 -18.25 -10.31 -19.13
N HIS A 71 -18.49 -10.36 -17.84
CA HIS A 71 -19.16 -11.47 -17.18
C HIS A 71 -20.44 -10.92 -16.57
N GLY A 72 -21.54 -11.51 -17.06
CA GLY A 72 -22.90 -11.08 -16.85
C GLY A 72 -23.33 -11.10 -15.39
N ALA A 73 -24.39 -10.34 -15.17
CA ALA A 73 -25.22 -10.43 -13.98
C ALA A 73 -25.89 -11.82 -13.92
N GLU A 74 -25.45 -12.67 -13.00
CA GLU A 74 -26.13 -13.87 -12.48
C GLU A 74 -25.44 -14.12 -11.10
N ASP A 75 -26.02 -14.10 -9.90
CA ASP A 75 -27.38 -13.94 -9.36
C ASP A 75 -27.30 -13.22 -7.99
#